data_AF-A0A8B6X261-F1
#
_entry.id   AF-A0A8B6X261-F1
#
_cell.length_a   1.000
_cell.length_b   1.000
_cell.length_c   1.000
_cell.angle_alpha   90.00
_cell.angle_beta   90.00
_cell.angle_gamma   90.00
#
_symmetry.space_group_name_H-M   'P 1'
#
loop_
_entity.id
_entity.type
_entity.pdbx_description
1 polymer ?
#
loop_
_entity_poly.entity_id
_entity_poly.type
_entity_poly.pdbx_seq_one_letter_code
_entity_poly.pdbx_strand_id
1 'polypeptide(L)'
;MSPDALLTAAALLLPGFWAVGARRRMLDLRQAARAAWLRVDERLKTRHELLLRFVEAAAVALPESAEQVAALAAARNSAAAARQGAAIRPGVADALDQLARAEAALDAALARLVEPALAWQPSATMAAAVTTAGARAADDPASGAAALADPAPGTPDESPAPTHPFLATPAGMAQTAEQGTEAPPPAPGIPLFPPPALFDELDAVCTQLDVARHAFNAAVESYDAAVDQYPARLLALPLRLRPLATAAMLGSRAPLAPLVTPAPGEG
;
A
#
# COMPACT_ATOMS: atom_id res chain seq x y z
N MET A 1 11.11 18.52 -58.38
CA MET A 1 11.34 17.14 -57.87
C MET A 1 10.57 16.20 -58.78
N SER A 2 11.21 15.16 -59.34
CA SER A 2 10.49 14.16 -60.13
C SER A 2 9.53 13.36 -59.23
N PRO A 3 8.40 12.87 -59.75
CA PRO A 3 7.47 12.03 -58.98
C PRO A 3 8.18 10.81 -58.36
N ASP A 4 9.17 10.24 -59.04
CA ASP A 4 9.96 9.11 -58.55
C ASP A 4 10.84 9.47 -57.34
N ALA A 5 11.37 10.70 -57.29
CA ALA A 5 12.14 11.20 -56.15
C ALA A 5 11.26 11.41 -54.92
N LEU A 6 9.98 11.80 -55.12
CA LEU A 6 9.02 11.92 -54.03
C LEU A 6 8.59 10.55 -53.50
N LEU A 7 8.38 9.57 -54.38
CA LEU A 7 8.02 8.21 -54.00
C LEU A 7 9.14 7.50 -53.22
N THR A 8 10.38 7.65 -53.68
CA THR A 8 11.55 7.08 -52.98
C THR A 8 11.80 7.75 -51.63
N ALA A 9 11.69 9.08 -51.54
CA ALA A 9 11.78 9.79 -50.28
C ALA A 9 10.67 9.38 -49.30
N ALA A 10 9.41 9.28 -49.77
CA ALA A 10 8.30 8.82 -48.95
C ALA A 10 8.50 7.38 -48.46
N ALA A 11 8.99 6.48 -49.33
CA ALA A 11 9.27 5.09 -48.99
C ALA A 11 10.35 4.93 -47.90
N LEU A 12 11.29 5.87 -47.79
CA LEU A 12 12.34 5.85 -46.77
C LEU A 12 11.96 6.61 -45.50
N LEU A 13 11.33 7.79 -45.63
CA LEU A 13 11.01 8.65 -44.50
C LEU A 13 9.84 8.13 -43.67
N LEU A 14 8.84 7.51 -44.31
CA LEU A 14 7.65 7.05 -43.61
C LEU A 14 7.96 5.90 -42.61
N PRO A 15 8.71 4.84 -42.97
CA PRO A 15 9.11 3.81 -42.02
C PRO A 15 10.06 4.35 -40.94
N GLY A 16 10.97 5.26 -41.30
CA GLY A 16 11.92 5.85 -40.36
C GLY A 16 11.25 6.69 -39.27
N PHE A 17 10.34 7.59 -39.66
CA PHE A 17 9.56 8.39 -38.72
C PHE A 17 8.69 7.51 -37.80
N TRP A 18 8.04 6.51 -38.39
CA TRP A 18 7.20 5.58 -37.64
C TRP A 18 8.02 4.75 -36.62
N ALA A 19 9.22 4.27 -37.01
CA ALA A 19 10.11 3.49 -36.14
C ALA A 19 10.56 4.28 -34.89
N VAL A 20 10.80 5.59 -35.03
CA VAL A 20 11.10 6.48 -33.91
C VAL A 20 9.91 6.53 -32.93
N GLY A 21 8.69 6.62 -33.46
CA GLY A 21 7.46 6.60 -32.66
C GLY A 21 7.31 5.30 -31.86
N ALA A 22 7.51 4.15 -32.49
CA ALA A 22 7.44 2.86 -31.81
C ALA A 22 8.52 2.67 -30.73
N ARG A 23 9.74 3.16 -30.99
CA ARG A 23 10.82 3.12 -29.99
C ARG A 23 10.46 3.95 -28.76
N ARG A 24 9.90 5.15 -28.94
CA ARG A 24 9.44 6.00 -27.82
C ARG A 24 8.34 5.29 -27.03
N ARG A 25 7.29 4.84 -27.72
CA ARG A 25 6.19 4.08 -27.11
C ARG A 25 6.70 2.89 -26.29
N MET A 26 7.64 2.11 -26.81
CA MET A 26 8.20 0.95 -26.11
C MET A 26 8.94 1.34 -24.83
N LEU A 27 9.68 2.46 -24.84
CA LEU A 27 10.36 2.97 -23.66
C LEU A 27 9.35 3.48 -22.62
N ASP A 28 8.31 4.18 -23.06
CA ASP A 28 7.25 4.69 -22.19
C ASP A 28 6.50 3.54 -21.50
N LEU A 29 6.16 2.48 -22.22
CA LEU A 29 5.51 1.28 -21.67
C LEU A 29 6.42 0.55 -20.67
N ARG A 30 7.73 0.46 -20.94
CA ARG A 30 8.70 -0.10 -19.98
C ARG A 30 8.78 0.72 -18.72
N GLN A 31 8.77 2.04 -18.84
CA GLN A 31 8.78 2.94 -17.69
C GLN A 31 7.47 2.82 -16.90
N ALA A 32 6.32 2.72 -17.57
CA ALA A 32 5.03 2.50 -16.94
C ALA A 32 4.97 1.18 -16.16
N ALA A 33 5.44 0.08 -16.74
CA ALA A 33 5.52 -1.22 -16.06
C ALA A 33 6.44 -1.17 -14.82
N ARG A 34 7.61 -0.51 -14.92
CA ARG A 34 8.51 -0.31 -13.78
C ARG A 34 7.88 0.55 -12.68
N ALA A 35 7.21 1.65 -13.05
CA ALA A 35 6.53 2.51 -12.10
C ALA A 35 5.36 1.80 -11.39
N ALA A 36 4.63 0.94 -12.12
CA ALA A 36 3.60 0.10 -11.52
C ALA A 36 4.18 -0.94 -10.56
N TRP A 37 5.30 -1.57 -10.91
CA TRP A 37 6.01 -2.50 -10.02
C TRP A 37 6.45 -1.85 -8.70
N LEU A 38 6.98 -0.61 -8.73
CA LEU A 38 7.39 0.09 -7.52
C LEU A 38 6.23 0.26 -6.52
N ARG A 39 5.01 0.48 -7.01
CA ARG A 39 3.81 0.54 -6.15
C ARG A 39 3.51 -0.82 -5.52
N VAL A 40 3.67 -1.91 -6.25
CA VAL A 40 3.50 -3.28 -5.71
C VAL A 40 4.54 -3.54 -4.62
N ASP A 41 5.80 -3.23 -4.89
CA ASP A 41 6.91 -3.46 -3.96
C ASP A 41 6.74 -2.70 -2.64
N GLU A 42 6.35 -1.43 -2.70
CA GLU A 42 6.10 -0.62 -1.52
C GLU A 42 4.96 -1.19 -0.67
N ARG A 43 3.84 -1.60 -1.30
CA ARG A 43 2.71 -2.21 -0.57
C ARG A 43 3.07 -3.55 0.04
N LEU A 44 3.86 -4.38 -0.64
CA LEU A 44 4.39 -5.62 -0.08
C LEU A 44 5.29 -5.35 1.12
N LYS A 45 6.18 -4.34 1.04
CA LYS A 45 7.03 -3.94 2.15
C LYS A 45 6.21 -3.52 3.36
N THR A 46 5.23 -2.63 3.20
CA THR A 46 4.34 -2.20 4.29
C THR A 46 3.63 -3.39 4.93
N ARG A 47 3.07 -4.29 4.11
CA ARG A 47 2.43 -5.52 4.57
C ARG A 47 3.38 -6.36 5.44
N HIS A 48 4.62 -6.59 4.98
CA HIS A 48 5.60 -7.39 5.71
C HIS A 48 6.07 -6.74 7.01
N GLU A 49 6.06 -5.40 7.10
CA GLU A 49 6.35 -4.65 8.33
C GLU A 49 5.19 -4.74 9.33
N LEU A 50 3.94 -4.60 8.86
CA LEU A 50 2.75 -4.81 9.70
C LEU A 50 2.66 -6.23 10.24
N LEU A 51 2.96 -7.22 9.41
CA LEU A 51 2.98 -8.62 9.84
C LEU A 51 4.11 -8.93 10.83
N LEU A 52 5.24 -8.22 10.76
CA LEU A 52 6.29 -8.33 11.77
C LEU A 52 5.78 -7.82 13.12
N ARG A 53 5.16 -6.63 13.15
CA ARG A 53 4.54 -6.07 14.36
C ARG A 53 3.48 -7.03 14.93
N PHE A 54 2.70 -7.67 14.07
CA PHE A 54 1.72 -8.68 14.48
C PHE A 54 2.38 -9.92 15.09
N VAL A 55 3.44 -10.45 14.48
CA VAL A 55 4.19 -11.61 14.99
C VAL A 55 4.80 -11.31 16.36
N GLU A 56 5.38 -10.13 16.54
CA GLU A 56 5.95 -9.70 17.83
C GLU A 56 4.89 -9.65 18.93
N ALA A 57 3.70 -9.10 18.62
CA ALA A 57 2.59 -9.07 19.57
C ALA A 57 2.03 -10.48 19.85
N ALA A 58 1.88 -11.30 18.81
CA ALA A 58 1.36 -12.67 18.92
C ALA A 58 2.30 -13.58 19.73
N ALA A 59 3.62 -13.41 19.61
CA ALA A 59 4.59 -14.19 20.37
C ALA A 59 4.46 -14.00 21.88
N VAL A 60 4.06 -12.80 22.32
CA VAL A 60 3.82 -12.49 23.73
C VAL A 60 2.44 -12.97 24.18
N ALA A 61 1.42 -12.77 23.33
CA ALA A 61 0.02 -13.02 23.69
C ALA A 61 -0.44 -14.48 23.55
N LEU A 62 0.21 -15.27 22.68
CA LEU A 62 -0.20 -16.63 22.31
C LEU A 62 0.94 -17.66 22.55
N PRO A 63 1.38 -17.90 23.80
CA PRO A 63 2.44 -18.86 24.09
C PRO A 63 2.06 -20.30 23.71
N GLU A 64 0.78 -20.67 23.84
CA GLU A 64 0.24 -21.97 23.43
C GLU A 64 0.29 -22.17 21.90
N SER A 65 0.35 -21.07 21.14
CA SER A 65 0.42 -21.07 19.67
C SER A 65 1.82 -20.72 19.13
N ALA A 66 2.87 -20.95 19.93
CA ALA A 66 4.24 -20.58 19.57
C ALA A 66 4.70 -21.20 18.24
N GLU A 67 4.30 -22.43 17.93
CA GLU A 67 4.62 -23.07 16.64
C GLU A 67 3.96 -22.34 15.46
N GLN A 68 2.69 -21.94 15.57
CA GLN A 68 2.01 -21.19 14.51
C GLN A 68 2.60 -19.78 14.34
N VAL A 69 2.96 -19.12 15.45
CA VAL A 69 3.64 -17.80 15.41
C VAL A 69 5.02 -17.92 14.74
N ALA A 70 5.81 -18.95 15.07
CA ALA A 70 7.10 -19.22 14.45
C ALA A 70 6.97 -19.53 12.95
N ALA A 71 5.94 -20.30 12.56
CA ALA A 71 5.64 -20.58 11.16
C ALA A 71 5.29 -19.31 10.38
N LEU A 72 4.51 -18.39 10.97
CA LEU A 72 4.20 -17.10 10.36
C LEU A 72 5.46 -16.22 10.22
N ALA A 73 6.30 -16.17 11.26
CA ALA A 73 7.56 -15.44 11.23
C ALA A 73 8.47 -15.94 10.10
N ALA A 74 8.61 -17.26 9.97
CA ALA A 74 9.39 -17.89 8.91
C ALA A 74 8.83 -17.59 7.51
N ALA A 75 7.51 -17.71 7.33
CA ALA A 75 6.86 -17.41 6.06
C ALA A 75 7.04 -15.92 5.67
N ARG A 76 6.92 -15.00 6.62
CA ARG A 76 7.15 -13.56 6.40
C ARG A 76 8.59 -13.28 5.98
N ASN A 77 9.56 -13.93 6.62
CA ASN A 77 10.98 -13.75 6.27
C ASN A 77 11.28 -14.30 4.86
N SER A 78 10.71 -15.45 4.50
CA SER A 78 10.79 -15.98 3.15
C SER A 78 10.17 -15.04 2.11
N ALA A 79 9.00 -14.46 2.40
CA ALA A 79 8.33 -13.50 1.52
C ALA A 79 9.13 -12.19 1.37
N ALA A 80 9.68 -11.66 2.46
CA ALA A 80 10.52 -10.47 2.43
C ALA A 80 11.81 -10.68 1.62
N ALA A 81 12.43 -11.86 1.73
CA ALA A 81 13.60 -12.22 0.93
C ALA A 81 13.26 -12.37 -0.57
N ALA A 82 12.15 -13.03 -0.89
CA ALA A 82 11.68 -13.17 -2.27
C ALA A 82 11.33 -11.81 -2.89
N ARG A 83 10.74 -10.89 -2.12
CA ARG A 83 10.47 -9.50 -2.53
C ARG A 83 11.74 -8.77 -2.91
N GLN A 84 12.79 -8.86 -2.09
CA GLN A 84 14.08 -8.26 -2.41
C GLN A 84 14.67 -8.81 -3.72
N GLY A 85 14.57 -10.12 -3.94
CA GLY A 85 14.97 -10.75 -5.21
C GLY A 85 14.21 -10.22 -6.42
N ALA A 86 12.88 -10.08 -6.29
CA ALA A 86 12.01 -9.52 -7.31
C ALA A 86 12.28 -8.02 -7.57
N ALA A 87 12.58 -7.24 -6.54
CA ALA A 87 12.89 -5.82 -6.65
C ALA A 87 14.16 -5.54 -7.47
N ILE A 88 15.18 -6.41 -7.36
CA ILE A 88 16.43 -6.29 -8.13
C ILE A 88 16.21 -6.68 -9.61
N ARG A 89 15.30 -7.63 -9.88
CA ARG A 89 15.07 -8.18 -11.24
C ARG A 89 13.57 -8.34 -11.56
N PRO A 90 12.82 -7.24 -11.73
CA PRO A 90 11.37 -7.30 -11.97
C PRO A 90 10.97 -7.91 -13.33
N GLY A 91 11.94 -8.15 -14.23
CA GLY A 91 11.72 -8.76 -15.55
C GLY A 91 12.09 -10.25 -15.63
N VAL A 92 12.45 -10.90 -14.51
CA VAL A 92 12.77 -12.33 -14.48
C VAL A 92 11.56 -13.09 -13.93
N ALA A 93 10.95 -13.93 -14.76
CA ALA A 93 9.77 -14.73 -14.41
C ALA A 93 9.96 -15.52 -13.11
N ASP A 94 11.10 -16.19 -12.97
CA ASP A 94 11.41 -17.00 -11.80
C ASP A 94 11.37 -16.21 -10.47
N ALA A 95 11.76 -14.92 -10.48
CA ALA A 95 11.77 -14.09 -9.27
C ALA A 95 10.36 -13.68 -8.83
N LEU A 96 9.50 -13.35 -9.80
CA LEU A 96 8.09 -13.05 -9.52
C LEU A 96 7.31 -14.30 -9.11
N ASP A 97 7.61 -15.46 -9.71
CA ASP A 97 7.02 -16.75 -9.30
C ASP A 97 7.46 -17.18 -7.89
N GLN A 98 8.72 -16.94 -7.55
CA GLN A 98 9.23 -17.22 -6.20
C GLN A 98 8.57 -16.30 -5.17
N LEU A 99 8.39 -15.01 -5.49
CA LEU A 99 7.61 -14.08 -4.67
C LEU A 99 6.15 -14.53 -4.52
N ALA A 100 5.47 -14.87 -5.61
CA ALA A 100 4.07 -15.32 -5.58
C ALA A 100 3.88 -16.55 -4.67
N ARG A 101 4.77 -17.53 -4.75
CA ARG A 101 4.75 -18.72 -3.86
C ARG A 101 5.01 -18.37 -2.40
N ALA A 102 5.95 -17.47 -2.13
CA ALA A 102 6.26 -17.04 -0.77
C ALA A 102 5.10 -16.25 -0.15
N GLU A 103 4.45 -15.37 -0.93
CA GLU A 103 3.23 -14.66 -0.52
C GLU A 103 2.08 -15.63 -0.23
N ALA A 104 1.87 -16.65 -1.05
CA ALA A 104 0.84 -17.67 -0.80
C ALA A 104 1.12 -18.48 0.48
N ALA A 105 2.39 -18.81 0.74
CA ALA A 105 2.78 -19.48 1.99
C ALA A 105 2.55 -18.58 3.22
N LEU A 106 2.84 -17.28 3.10
CA LEU A 106 2.58 -16.27 4.12
C LEU A 106 1.07 -16.15 4.40
N ASP A 107 0.25 -16.13 3.36
CA ASP A 107 -1.21 -16.08 3.49
C ASP A 107 -1.76 -17.31 4.22
N ALA A 108 -1.25 -18.49 3.88
CA ALA A 108 -1.64 -19.75 4.53
C ALA A 108 -1.18 -19.84 5.99
N ALA A 109 -0.03 -19.24 6.34
CA ALA A 109 0.44 -19.17 7.73
C ALA A 109 -0.41 -18.18 8.54
N LEU A 110 -0.74 -17.02 7.97
CA LEU A 110 -1.59 -16.03 8.61
C LEU A 110 -2.98 -16.61 8.89
N ALA A 111 -3.60 -17.27 7.91
CA ALA A 111 -4.92 -17.87 8.08
C ALA A 111 -4.98 -18.88 9.25
N ARG A 112 -3.90 -19.63 9.48
CA ARG A 112 -3.79 -20.57 10.60
C ARG A 112 -3.65 -19.89 11.96
N LEU A 113 -3.13 -18.67 12.01
CA LEU A 113 -2.94 -17.90 13.25
C LEU A 113 -4.13 -16.98 13.56
N VAL A 114 -4.99 -16.68 12.58
CA VAL A 114 -6.18 -15.83 12.80
C VAL A 114 -7.14 -16.45 13.80
N GLU A 115 -7.42 -17.76 13.71
CA GLU A 115 -8.33 -18.45 14.64
C GLU A 115 -7.89 -18.29 16.12
N PRO A 116 -6.66 -18.67 16.53
CA PRO A 116 -6.23 -18.47 17.91
C PRO A 116 -6.10 -16.98 18.28
N ALA A 117 -5.85 -16.09 17.33
CA ALA A 117 -5.82 -14.65 17.59
C ALA A 117 -7.20 -14.07 17.88
N LEU A 118 -8.26 -14.53 17.20
CA LEU A 118 -9.64 -14.12 17.45
C LEU A 118 -10.22 -14.77 18.71
N ALA A 119 -9.79 -16.00 19.02
CA ALA A 119 -10.18 -16.69 20.25
C ALA A 119 -9.49 -16.14 21.51
N TRP A 120 -8.47 -15.29 21.35
CA TRP A 120 -7.72 -14.73 22.46
C TRP A 120 -8.61 -13.87 23.36
N GLN A 121 -8.53 -14.10 24.66
CA GLN A 121 -9.19 -13.30 25.68
C GLN A 121 -8.14 -12.79 26.68
N PRO A 122 -8.20 -11.52 27.11
CA PRO A 122 -7.31 -11.03 28.15
C PRO A 122 -7.57 -11.81 29.44
N SER A 123 -6.50 -12.10 30.18
CA SER A 123 -6.63 -12.77 31.49
C SER A 123 -7.54 -11.95 32.42
N ALA A 124 -8.34 -12.62 33.26
CA ALA A 124 -9.31 -11.97 34.14
C ALA A 124 -8.67 -10.92 35.08
N THR A 125 -7.41 -11.13 35.47
CA THR A 125 -6.60 -10.18 36.24
C THR A 125 -6.26 -8.91 35.46
N MET A 126 -6.03 -9.02 34.15
CA MET A 126 -5.82 -7.88 33.26
C MET A 126 -7.12 -7.14 32.96
N ALA A 127 -8.22 -7.87 32.75
CA ALA A 127 -9.55 -7.27 32.59
C ALA A 127 -9.94 -6.44 33.83
N ALA A 128 -9.73 -7.00 35.04
CA ALA A 128 -9.97 -6.29 36.29
C ALA A 128 -9.07 -5.05 36.48
N ALA A 129 -7.80 -5.12 36.05
CA ALA A 129 -6.88 -3.98 36.08
C ALA A 129 -7.31 -2.85 35.12
N VAL A 130 -7.77 -3.19 33.91
CA VAL A 130 -8.34 -2.22 32.96
C VAL A 130 -9.60 -1.56 33.52
N THR A 131 -10.51 -2.34 34.11
CA THR A 131 -11.74 -1.80 34.72
C THR A 131 -11.40 -0.89 35.91
N THR A 132 -10.43 -1.27 36.74
CA THR A 132 -10.02 -0.47 37.91
C THR A 132 -9.28 0.81 37.50
N ALA A 133 -8.48 0.78 36.43
CA ALA A 133 -7.83 1.97 35.87
C ALA A 133 -8.85 2.92 35.21
N GLY A 134 -9.83 2.37 34.49
CA GLY A 134 -10.94 3.15 33.91
C GLY A 134 -11.83 3.80 34.97
N ALA A 135 -12.09 3.10 36.08
CA ALA A 135 -12.82 3.67 37.22
C ALA A 135 -12.05 4.81 37.90
N ARG A 136 -10.72 4.69 38.04
CA ARG A 136 -9.88 5.75 38.61
C ARG A 136 -9.82 7.02 37.76
N ALA A 137 -9.92 6.88 36.43
CA ALA A 137 -9.97 8.02 35.51
C ALA A 137 -11.32 8.75 35.52
N ALA A 138 -12.41 8.05 35.88
CA ALA A 138 -13.74 8.64 36.01
C ALA A 138 -13.94 9.40 37.34
N ASP A 139 -13.16 9.07 38.38
CA ASP A 139 -13.22 9.70 39.70
C ASP A 139 -12.34 10.96 39.84
N ASP A 140 -11.68 11.46 38.77
CA ASP A 140 -10.84 12.67 38.81
C ASP A 140 -11.64 13.91 38.31
N PRO A 141 -12.20 14.76 39.20
CA PRO A 141 -13.12 15.85 38.80
C PRO A 141 -12.42 17.04 38.12
N ALA A 142 -11.11 16.98 37.87
CA ALA A 142 -10.33 18.12 37.38
C ALA A 142 -10.31 18.29 35.85
N SER A 143 -10.76 17.30 35.06
CA SER A 143 -10.52 17.32 33.61
C SER A 143 -11.68 17.87 32.75
N GLY A 144 -12.78 18.35 33.36
CA GLY A 144 -14.03 18.69 32.67
C GLY A 144 -14.49 20.16 32.67
N ALA A 145 -13.77 21.12 33.27
CA ALA A 145 -14.30 22.47 33.45
C ALA A 145 -13.25 23.59 33.24
N ALA A 146 -12.98 23.95 32.00
CA ALA A 146 -12.28 25.20 31.66
C ALA A 146 -12.68 25.71 30.27
N ALA A 147 -13.97 26.05 30.08
CA ALA A 147 -14.41 26.82 28.92
C ALA A 147 -15.67 27.62 29.29
N LEU A 148 -15.51 28.87 29.73
CA LEU A 148 -16.46 29.99 29.63
C LEU A 148 -16.01 31.14 30.56
N ALA A 149 -15.31 32.15 30.03
CA ALA A 149 -15.35 33.54 30.50
C ALA A 149 -14.56 34.48 29.56
N ASP A 150 -15.27 35.42 28.95
CA ASP A 150 -14.80 36.74 28.49
C ASP A 150 -15.93 37.74 28.90
N PRO A 151 -15.70 39.03 29.27
CA PRO A 151 -15.19 40.10 28.38
C PRO A 151 -14.29 41.22 28.98
N ALA A 152 -13.24 41.61 28.21
CA ALA A 152 -12.80 43.00 27.83
C ALA A 152 -12.30 44.04 28.89
N PRO A 153 -11.76 45.25 28.52
CA PRO A 153 -11.06 45.73 27.29
C PRO A 153 -9.72 46.49 27.55
N GLY A 154 -8.95 46.79 26.49
CA GLY A 154 -7.92 47.85 26.51
C GLY A 154 -6.87 47.78 25.38
N THR A 155 -7.11 48.51 24.29
CA THR A 155 -6.13 48.90 23.24
C THR A 155 -5.54 50.30 23.59
N PRO A 156 -4.64 50.95 22.82
CA PRO A 156 -3.90 50.56 21.60
C PRO A 156 -2.39 50.89 21.66
N ASP A 157 -1.58 50.40 20.70
CA ASP A 157 -0.54 51.27 20.13
C ASP A 157 -0.21 50.96 18.65
N GLU A 158 -0.18 52.06 17.92
CA GLU A 158 0.34 52.46 16.60
C GLU A 158 0.55 51.49 15.40
N SER A 159 -0.17 51.84 14.32
CA SER A 159 0.09 51.62 12.87
C SER A 159 1.09 52.70 12.37
N PRO A 160 1.74 52.69 11.16
CA PRO A 160 1.15 52.24 9.89
C PRO A 160 2.07 51.66 8.78
N ALA A 161 1.40 51.07 7.78
CA ALA A 161 1.85 50.77 6.41
C ALA A 161 2.11 52.08 5.59
N PRO A 162 2.39 52.15 4.25
CA PRO A 162 1.84 51.37 3.12
C PRO A 162 2.90 51.04 1.99
N THR A 163 2.69 50.34 0.87
CA THR A 163 1.86 50.72 -0.32
C THR A 163 2.11 49.75 -1.52
N HIS A 164 1.17 48.82 -1.78
CA HIS A 164 0.51 48.44 -3.07
C HIS A 164 1.26 47.91 -4.34
N PRO A 165 0.55 47.36 -5.38
CA PRO A 165 -0.80 46.76 -5.47
C PRO A 165 -0.94 45.40 -6.24
N PHE A 166 -1.88 44.58 -5.77
CA PHE A 166 -3.04 43.93 -6.44
C PHE A 166 -3.02 43.40 -7.90
N LEU A 167 -3.48 42.13 -8.06
CA LEU A 167 -4.52 41.56 -8.97
C LEU A 167 -4.21 40.05 -9.18
N ALA A 168 -5.09 39.05 -9.11
CA ALA A 168 -6.47 38.82 -8.67
C ALA A 168 -6.68 37.28 -8.63
N THR A 169 -7.55 36.79 -7.75
CA THR A 169 -8.08 35.39 -7.60
C THR A 169 -9.06 35.03 -8.75
N PRO A 170 -9.74 33.82 -8.87
CA PRO A 170 -10.27 32.94 -7.80
C PRO A 170 -10.29 31.39 -8.02
N ALA A 171 -10.78 30.69 -6.96
CA ALA A 171 -11.29 29.30 -6.80
C ALA A 171 -10.26 28.23 -6.37
N GLY A 172 -10.25 27.66 -5.15
CA GLY A 172 -11.31 27.35 -4.16
C GLY A 172 -12.02 26.05 -4.55
N MET A 173 -12.14 24.95 -3.78
CA MET A 173 -11.92 24.55 -2.38
C MET A 173 -11.80 22.98 -2.41
N ALA A 174 -11.33 22.20 -1.44
CA ALA A 174 -11.07 22.39 -0.03
C ALA A 174 -9.94 21.42 0.38
N GLN A 175 -8.87 21.97 0.95
CA GLN A 175 -7.86 21.21 1.68
C GLN A 175 -8.16 21.42 3.16
N THR A 176 -8.85 20.47 3.77
CA THR A 176 -9.04 20.45 5.22
C THR A 176 -7.71 20.02 5.83
N ALA A 177 -6.99 21.01 6.37
CA ALA A 177 -5.89 20.78 7.29
C ALA A 177 -6.49 20.22 8.58
N GLU A 178 -6.40 18.91 8.78
CA GLU A 178 -6.58 18.30 10.10
C GLU A 178 -5.30 18.61 10.90
N GLN A 179 -5.42 19.67 11.69
CA GLN A 179 -4.49 20.05 12.75
C GLN A 179 -4.35 18.90 13.74
N GLY A 180 -3.12 18.69 14.22
CA GLY A 180 -2.81 17.72 15.25
C GLY A 180 -3.68 17.91 16.49
N THR A 181 -4.61 16.98 16.68
CA THR A 181 -5.03 16.58 18.02
C THR A 181 -4.02 15.52 18.46
N GLU A 182 -2.93 15.97 19.10
CA GLU A 182 -2.09 15.11 19.93
C GLU A 182 -3.03 14.50 20.96
N ALA A 183 -3.41 13.24 20.74
CA ALA A 183 -4.19 12.47 21.69
C ALA A 183 -3.42 12.44 23.02
N PRO A 184 -4.09 12.60 24.18
CA PRO A 184 -3.43 12.46 25.47
C PRO A 184 -2.68 11.12 25.51
N PRO A 185 -1.48 11.07 26.12
CA PRO A 185 -0.68 9.84 26.15
C PRO A 185 -1.56 8.71 26.69
N PRO A 186 -1.65 7.57 26.00
CA PRO A 186 -2.41 6.46 26.55
C PRO A 186 -1.79 6.12 27.91
N ALA A 187 -2.61 6.20 28.96
CA ALA A 187 -2.30 5.59 30.26
C ALA A 187 -1.76 4.16 30.01
N PRO A 188 -0.86 3.62 30.86
CA PRO A 188 -0.23 2.31 30.63
C PRO A 188 -1.29 1.20 30.61
N GLY A 189 -1.90 1.06 29.44
CA GLY A 189 -2.93 0.11 29.11
C GLY A 189 -2.23 -1.12 28.62
N ILE A 190 -2.55 -2.22 29.27
CA ILE A 190 -2.20 -3.56 28.82
C ILE A 190 -2.47 -3.63 27.32
N PRO A 191 -1.49 -3.96 26.47
CA PRO A 191 -1.71 -4.00 25.03
C PRO A 191 -2.78 -5.05 24.75
N LEU A 192 -3.96 -4.60 24.30
CA LEU A 192 -5.00 -5.50 23.83
C LEU A 192 -4.45 -6.19 22.59
N PHE A 193 -4.28 -7.50 22.67
CA PHE A 193 -3.90 -8.30 21.52
C PHE A 193 -5.16 -8.80 20.81
N PRO A 194 -5.16 -8.84 19.47
CA PRO A 194 -4.46 -7.89 18.61
C PRO A 194 -5.10 -6.50 18.76
N PRO A 195 -4.35 -5.39 18.56
CA PRO A 195 -4.96 -4.08 18.51
C PRO A 195 -5.94 -4.07 17.31
N PRO A 196 -7.23 -3.73 17.50
CA PRO A 196 -8.25 -3.89 16.46
C PRO A 196 -7.89 -3.17 15.15
N ALA A 197 -7.23 -2.01 15.26
CA ALA A 197 -6.75 -1.23 14.13
C ALA A 197 -5.73 -1.97 13.23
N LEU A 198 -5.01 -2.99 13.73
CA LEU A 198 -3.99 -3.69 12.93
C LEU A 198 -4.63 -4.56 11.85
N PHE A 199 -5.74 -5.24 12.14
CA PHE A 199 -6.44 -6.04 11.13
C PHE A 199 -7.05 -5.17 10.05
N ASP A 200 -7.65 -4.05 10.44
CA ASP A 200 -8.18 -3.06 9.49
C ASP A 200 -7.07 -2.48 8.61
N GLU A 201 -5.91 -2.14 9.19
CA GLU A 201 -4.74 -1.65 8.46
C GLU A 201 -4.19 -2.72 7.50
N LEU A 202 -4.14 -3.98 7.92
CA LEU A 202 -3.69 -5.10 7.08
C LEU A 202 -4.64 -5.34 5.91
N ASP A 203 -5.95 -5.30 6.14
CA ASP A 203 -6.96 -5.45 5.09
C ASP A 203 -6.91 -4.29 4.08
N ALA A 204 -6.77 -3.06 4.57
CA ALA A 204 -6.59 -1.87 3.73
C ALA A 204 -5.33 -2.01 2.84
N VAL A 205 -4.21 -2.46 3.40
CA VAL A 205 -2.97 -2.71 2.63
C VAL A 205 -3.16 -3.83 1.62
N CYS A 206 -3.86 -4.92 1.96
CA CYS A 206 -4.14 -6.02 1.02
C CYS A 206 -4.99 -5.54 -0.17
N THR A 207 -6.04 -4.76 0.11
CA THR A 207 -6.88 -4.15 -0.93
C THR A 207 -6.06 -3.25 -1.86
N GLN A 208 -5.19 -2.41 -1.31
CA GLN A 208 -4.31 -1.55 -2.10
C GLN A 208 -3.27 -2.34 -2.90
N LEU A 209 -2.77 -3.46 -2.37
CA LEU A 209 -1.85 -4.34 -3.07
C LEU A 209 -2.52 -5.00 -4.29
N ASP A 210 -3.77 -5.43 -4.18
CA ASP A 210 -4.50 -6.02 -5.31
C ASP A 210 -4.74 -5.00 -6.42
N VAL A 211 -5.11 -3.75 -6.08
CA VAL A 211 -5.19 -2.65 -7.04
C VAL A 211 -3.83 -2.42 -7.73
N ALA A 212 -2.74 -2.42 -6.96
CA ALA A 212 -1.40 -2.24 -7.51
C ALA A 212 -0.99 -3.40 -8.46
N ARG A 213 -1.33 -4.65 -8.11
CA ARG A 213 -1.09 -5.83 -8.95
C ARG A 213 -1.86 -5.76 -10.25
N HIS A 214 -3.15 -5.39 -10.21
CA HIS A 214 -3.94 -5.20 -11.44
C HIS A 214 -3.34 -4.13 -12.34
N ALA A 215 -2.90 -3.00 -11.78
CA ALA A 215 -2.24 -1.94 -12.55
C ALA A 215 -0.90 -2.40 -13.16
N PHE A 216 -0.13 -3.21 -12.44
CA PHE A 216 1.11 -3.79 -12.96
C PHE A 216 0.84 -4.78 -14.09
N ASN A 217 -0.13 -5.68 -13.92
CA ASN A 217 -0.50 -6.68 -14.92
C ASN A 217 -1.00 -6.01 -16.22
N ALA A 218 -1.84 -4.96 -16.09
CA ALA A 218 -2.29 -4.18 -17.25
C ALA A 218 -1.13 -3.46 -17.97
N ALA A 219 -0.17 -2.92 -17.22
CA ALA A 219 1.02 -2.30 -17.81
C ALA A 219 1.88 -3.31 -18.57
N VAL A 220 2.05 -4.52 -18.02
CA VAL A 220 2.76 -5.62 -18.68
C VAL A 220 2.04 -6.05 -19.96
N GLU A 221 0.72 -6.24 -19.90
CA GLU A 221 -0.08 -6.61 -21.08
C GLU A 221 0.02 -5.56 -22.18
N SER A 222 -0.02 -4.26 -21.84
CA SER A 222 0.14 -3.18 -22.80
C SER A 222 1.53 -3.15 -23.46
N TYR A 223 2.58 -3.54 -22.72
CA TYR A 223 3.93 -3.70 -23.24
C TYR A 223 4.02 -4.90 -24.18
N ASP A 224 3.49 -6.06 -23.79
CA ASP A 224 3.53 -7.28 -24.60
C ASP A 224 2.74 -7.10 -25.90
N ALA A 225 1.54 -6.52 -25.83
CA ALA A 225 0.75 -6.17 -27.01
C ALA A 225 1.49 -5.19 -27.95
N ALA A 226 2.31 -4.27 -27.40
CA ALA A 226 3.13 -3.37 -28.21
C ALA A 226 4.35 -4.05 -28.84
N VAL A 227 4.89 -5.11 -28.21
CA VAL A 227 5.97 -5.93 -28.79
C VAL A 227 5.46 -6.73 -29.99
N ASP A 228 4.21 -7.22 -29.93
CA ASP A 228 3.60 -8.05 -30.97
C ASP A 228 3.14 -7.28 -32.22
N GLN A 229 2.92 -5.96 -32.11
CA GLN A 229 2.50 -5.12 -33.23
C GLN A 229 3.62 -4.90 -34.27
N TYR A 230 3.28 -5.04 -35.56
CA TYR A 230 4.18 -4.69 -36.65
C TYR A 230 4.46 -3.18 -36.66
N PRO A 231 5.70 -2.74 -36.95
CA PRO A 231 7.01 -3.38 -37.09
C PRO A 231 7.84 -3.42 -35.79
N ALA A 232 7.26 -3.19 -34.59
CA ALA A 232 7.97 -3.45 -33.34
C ALA A 232 8.45 -4.91 -33.32
N ARG A 233 7.68 -5.84 -33.89
CA ARG A 233 8.10 -7.21 -34.18
C ARG A 233 9.31 -7.35 -35.12
N LEU A 234 9.45 -6.50 -36.15
CA LEU A 234 10.63 -6.45 -37.02
C LEU A 234 11.86 -5.87 -36.30
N LEU A 235 11.65 -4.89 -35.42
CA LEU A 235 12.71 -4.30 -34.58
C LEU A 235 13.04 -5.16 -33.36
N ALA A 236 12.13 -6.03 -32.92
CA ALA A 236 12.30 -6.92 -31.77
C ALA A 236 13.30 -8.05 -32.07
N LEU A 237 13.35 -8.52 -33.33
CA LEU A 237 14.27 -9.58 -33.77
C LEU A 237 15.75 -9.19 -33.58
N PRO A 238 16.23 -8.00 -34.03
CA PRO A 238 17.59 -7.56 -33.75
C PRO A 238 17.79 -7.05 -32.30
N LEU A 239 16.74 -6.61 -31.59
CA LEU A 239 16.85 -5.98 -30.27
C LEU A 239 16.55 -6.90 -29.06
N ARG A 240 16.23 -8.19 -29.28
CA ARG A 240 15.91 -9.20 -28.24
C ARG A 240 14.91 -8.69 -27.18
N LEU A 241 13.82 -8.05 -27.59
CA LEU A 241 12.76 -7.67 -26.65
C LEU A 241 12.01 -8.94 -26.23
N ARG A 242 12.18 -9.37 -24.96
CA ARG A 242 11.51 -10.57 -24.41
C ARG A 242 10.12 -10.17 -23.85
N PRO A 243 9.05 -10.94 -24.12
CA PRO A 243 7.75 -10.72 -23.51
C PRO A 243 7.85 -10.87 -21.98
N LEU A 244 7.07 -10.06 -21.26
CA LEU A 244 7.04 -9.99 -19.79
C LEU A 244 5.95 -10.89 -19.19
N ALA A 245 4.97 -11.35 -19.99
CA ALA A 245 3.81 -12.15 -19.56
C ALA A 245 4.15 -13.41 -18.75
N THR A 246 5.30 -14.05 -18.98
CA THR A 246 5.68 -15.26 -18.21
C THR A 246 6.00 -14.94 -16.74
N ALA A 247 6.22 -13.66 -16.42
CA ALA A 247 6.56 -13.20 -15.07
C ALA A 247 5.38 -12.57 -14.31
N ALA A 248 4.31 -12.19 -15.02
CA ALA A 248 3.30 -11.27 -14.49
C ALA A 248 2.11 -11.91 -13.75
N MET A 249 2.07 -13.23 -13.58
CA MET A 249 1.00 -13.90 -12.82
C MET A 249 1.25 -13.77 -11.30
N LEU A 250 1.33 -12.53 -10.80
CA LEU A 250 1.12 -12.25 -9.39
C LEU A 250 -0.38 -12.42 -9.13
N GLY A 251 -0.78 -13.64 -8.76
CA GLY A 251 -2.17 -14.00 -8.55
C GLY A 251 -2.90 -13.03 -7.62
N SER A 252 -4.17 -12.73 -7.95
CA SER A 252 -5.10 -12.09 -7.02
C SER A 252 -5.34 -13.03 -5.84
N ARG A 253 -5.14 -12.56 -4.61
CA ARG A 253 -5.42 -13.36 -3.41
C ARG A 253 -6.93 -13.61 -3.30
N ALA A 254 -7.31 -14.68 -2.60
CA ALA A 254 -8.65 -14.80 -2.03
C ALA A 254 -8.86 -13.73 -0.94
N PRO A 255 -9.99 -13.00 -0.93
CA PRO A 255 -10.28 -11.99 0.08
C PRO A 255 -10.28 -12.61 1.48
N LEU A 256 -9.78 -11.87 2.48
CA LEU A 256 -9.84 -12.25 3.90
C LEU A 256 -11.23 -12.04 4.52
N ALA A 257 -12.21 -11.55 3.75
CA ALA A 257 -13.60 -11.37 4.16
C ALA A 257 -14.44 -12.58 3.71
N PRO A 258 -14.87 -13.43 4.65
CA PRO A 258 -15.91 -13.03 5.58
C PRO A 258 -15.55 -13.40 7.03
N LEU A 259 -14.84 -12.53 7.74
CA LEU A 259 -14.57 -12.73 9.17
C LEU A 259 -15.02 -11.57 10.07
N VAL A 260 -15.67 -10.55 9.50
CA VAL A 260 -16.43 -9.54 10.25
C VAL A 260 -17.77 -9.32 9.57
N THR A 261 -18.66 -10.29 9.73
CA THR A 261 -20.07 -9.97 9.92
C THR A 261 -20.43 -10.59 11.25
N PRO A 262 -20.76 -9.82 12.31
CA PRO A 262 -21.61 -10.41 13.32
C PRO A 262 -22.86 -10.89 12.56
N ALA A 263 -23.12 -12.19 12.61
CA ALA A 263 -24.43 -12.69 12.22
C ALA A 263 -25.44 -11.81 12.96
N PRO A 264 -26.43 -11.20 12.28
CA PRO A 264 -27.57 -10.66 12.98
C PRO A 264 -28.37 -11.85 13.54
N GLY A 265 -27.94 -12.38 14.67
CA GLY A 265 -28.87 -12.77 15.73
C GLY A 265 -29.15 -11.48 16.51
N GLU A 266 -30.36 -11.13 16.89
CA GLU A 266 -31.46 -11.98 17.32
C GLU A 266 -32.80 -11.24 17.15
N GLY A 267 -33.90 -12.00 17.18
CA GLY A 267 -35.18 -11.53 17.73
C GLY A 267 -36.29 -11.25 16.73
#